data_AF-A0A5C9A643-F1
#
_entry.id   AF-A0A5C9A643-F1
#
_cell.length_a   1.000
_cell.length_b   1.000
_cell.length_c   1.000
_cell.angle_alpha   90.00
_cell.angle_beta   90.00
_cell.angle_gamma   90.00
#
_symmetry.space_group_name_H-M   'P 1'
#
loop_
_entity.id
_entity.type
_entity.pdbx_description
1 polymer ?
#
loop_
_entity_poly.entity_id
_entity_poly.type
_entity_poly.pdbx_seq_one_letter_code
_entity_poly.pdbx_strand_id
1 'polypeptide(L)'
;MAVATEQPGADRRRGPAPDQSLDPAPAHHGYFSRGAGVCAQRLPPGPLHRCRHALSRLLHHLGRHPDHLDGGAQGAGKLDLLAGHRRRLHLPLYRPGAVPVLAAVYGLPGHRCGRILAVVTPLPRDRQLRLAQVLGQWRHWSCLPALGAEPTVQGELSAGFSNASYRVTSDDGRQFVVRLDGVDPAHHGISRQAEWHALHSAFEAGLTAQPCYFNPDLGALVCHYLPEDEDSRDDLEDVAQLLRRIHALPALHHRLDLQERTIRYRRHTGTMDSATDALLRSLTATVDEVLAWQRTQNDRCLCHNDLLAANRLYSGGKLYALDWEYCAMGSRWFDLAVVCCGDELAPENVERLLYSYLQRAPESGDRQYLAAYSLLYRYIEMLWYAATSPENMEWRNKSGALRTTAERVKSNGLP
;
A
#
# COMPACT_ATOMS: atom_id res chain seq x y z
N MET A 1 21.83 -30.57 50.06
CA MET A 1 22.43 -31.36 48.97
C MET A 1 23.04 -30.36 48.00
N ALA A 2 24.29 -29.94 48.23
CA ALA A 2 25.52 -30.38 47.52
C ALA A 2 25.51 -29.89 46.04
N VAL A 3 26.26 -28.85 45.60
CA VAL A 3 27.74 -28.64 45.53
C VAL A 3 28.36 -29.77 44.67
N ALA A 4 29.11 -29.60 43.55
CA ALA A 4 30.12 -28.62 43.14
C ALA A 4 30.62 -28.90 41.67
N THR A 5 31.30 -27.91 41.04
CA THR A 5 32.60 -27.95 40.26
C THR A 5 32.77 -28.91 39.05
N GLU A 6 33.58 -28.69 38.00
CA GLU A 6 34.76 -27.84 37.68
C GLU A 6 35.10 -27.95 36.16
N GLN A 7 35.68 -26.90 35.56
CA GLN A 7 36.67 -26.94 34.43
C GLN A 7 38.10 -27.03 35.06
N PRO A 8 39.29 -27.19 34.38
CA PRO A 8 39.73 -26.62 33.08
C PRO A 8 40.93 -27.31 32.32
N GLY A 9 41.46 -26.65 31.25
CA GLY A 9 42.82 -26.83 30.65
C GLY A 9 42.83 -26.54 29.13
N ALA A 10 43.36 -25.43 28.56
CA ALA A 10 44.75 -24.93 28.41
C ALA A 10 45.69 -25.96 27.73
N ASP A 11 46.53 -25.71 26.70
CA ASP A 11 47.40 -24.54 26.42
C ASP A 11 48.11 -24.71 25.03
N ARG A 12 48.32 -23.61 24.28
CA ARG A 12 49.51 -23.23 23.44
C ARG A 12 49.90 -24.03 22.15
N ARG A 13 50.49 -23.47 21.07
CA ARG A 13 51.44 -22.34 20.84
C ARG A 13 51.67 -22.04 19.31
N ARG A 14 51.88 -20.74 19.00
CA ARG A 14 52.88 -20.10 18.07
C ARG A 14 52.82 -20.23 16.52
N GLY A 15 52.79 -19.05 15.86
CA GLY A 15 53.19 -18.81 14.45
C GLY A 15 54.72 -18.77 14.23
N PRO A 16 55.24 -18.29 13.07
CA PRO A 16 55.20 -16.85 12.70
C PRO A 16 55.07 -16.51 11.18
N ALA A 17 54.90 -15.21 10.86
CA ALA A 17 55.08 -14.55 9.54
C ALA A 17 56.56 -14.07 9.39
N PRO A 18 57.01 -13.23 8.40
CA PRO A 18 56.39 -12.60 7.20
C PRO A 18 57.28 -12.63 5.92
N ASP A 19 56.88 -12.00 4.80
CA ASP A 19 57.83 -11.42 3.84
C ASP A 19 57.25 -10.21 3.06
N GLN A 20 58.14 -9.27 2.72
CA GLN A 20 57.94 -7.92 2.20
C GLN A 20 58.21 -7.82 0.68
N SER A 21 57.89 -6.62 0.12
CA SER A 21 58.48 -5.93 -1.05
C SER A 21 57.47 -5.61 -2.16
N LEU A 22 57.54 -4.53 -2.95
CA LEU A 22 58.11 -3.17 -2.94
C LEU A 22 57.52 -2.51 -4.21
N ASP A 23 57.15 -1.23 -4.14
CA ASP A 23 56.86 -0.33 -5.28
C ASP A 23 58.10 -0.16 -6.20
N PRO A 24 58.06 0.40 -7.45
CA PRO A 24 57.41 1.69 -7.77
C PRO A 24 56.90 1.95 -9.21
N ALA A 25 56.21 3.08 -9.38
CA ALA A 25 55.96 3.79 -10.65
C ALA A 25 57.26 4.37 -11.29
N PRO A 26 57.22 4.91 -12.53
CA PRO A 26 57.12 6.38 -12.64
C PRO A 26 56.36 6.94 -13.87
N ALA A 27 56.22 8.26 -13.82
CA ALA A 27 55.49 9.21 -14.65
C ALA A 27 55.98 9.42 -16.10
N HIS A 28 55.24 10.18 -16.92
CA HIS A 28 55.66 11.54 -17.39
C HIS A 28 54.74 12.11 -18.51
N HIS A 29 54.42 13.41 -18.35
CA HIS A 29 54.19 14.48 -19.36
C HIS A 29 53.01 14.33 -20.37
N GLY A 30 52.27 15.37 -20.76
CA GLY A 30 52.41 16.81 -20.60
C GLY A 30 51.91 17.52 -21.88
N TYR A 31 50.98 18.46 -21.70
CA TYR A 31 50.78 19.70 -22.49
C TYR A 31 50.05 19.77 -23.87
N PHE A 32 49.17 20.79 -23.90
CA PHE A 32 48.78 21.75 -24.95
C PHE A 32 47.88 21.37 -26.17
N SER A 33 46.60 21.70 -26.02
CA SER A 33 45.78 22.70 -26.76
C SER A 33 45.78 22.87 -28.29
N ARG A 34 44.55 23.10 -28.78
CA ARG A 34 44.04 23.91 -29.91
C ARG A 34 43.70 23.19 -31.23
N GLY A 35 42.44 23.35 -31.63
CA GLY A 35 42.13 23.91 -32.96
C GLY A 35 41.32 23.04 -33.94
N ALA A 36 40.00 23.23 -33.91
CA ALA A 36 39.02 23.24 -35.02
C ALA A 36 39.15 22.27 -36.22
N GLY A 37 38.07 21.53 -36.48
CA GLY A 37 37.78 20.91 -37.78
C GLY A 37 36.40 20.24 -37.79
N VAL A 38 35.42 20.92 -38.39
CA VAL A 38 34.04 20.44 -38.61
C VAL A 38 34.04 19.36 -39.69
N CYS A 39 33.40 18.22 -39.44
CA CYS A 39 32.72 17.47 -40.49
C CYS A 39 31.49 16.75 -39.91
N ALA A 40 30.32 17.09 -40.46
CA ALA A 40 29.02 16.57 -40.06
C ALA A 40 28.59 15.46 -41.02
N GLN A 41 28.21 14.29 -40.50
CA GLN A 41 27.21 13.42 -41.13
C GLN A 41 26.28 12.81 -40.05
N ARG A 42 24.98 12.86 -40.36
CA ARG A 42 23.78 12.62 -39.53
C ARG A 42 23.36 11.14 -39.56
N LEU A 43 22.77 10.60 -38.49
CA LEU A 43 21.31 10.38 -38.26
C LEU A 43 21.14 9.52 -36.96
N PRO A 44 19.95 9.43 -36.30
CA PRO A 44 19.15 10.44 -35.61
C PRO A 44 18.93 10.13 -34.09
N PRO A 45 18.80 11.11 -33.18
CA PRO A 45 18.29 10.86 -31.83
C PRO A 45 16.78 11.16 -31.72
N GLY A 46 16.02 10.22 -31.16
CA GLY A 46 14.61 10.39 -30.79
C GLY A 46 14.40 11.45 -29.70
N PRO A 47 13.19 12.04 -29.56
CA PRO A 47 13.05 13.36 -28.98
C PRO A 47 12.93 13.35 -27.45
N LEU A 48 14.05 13.55 -26.74
CA LEU A 48 14.08 13.94 -25.32
C LEU A 48 14.29 15.45 -25.09
N HIS A 49 14.29 16.28 -26.13
CA HIS A 49 14.68 17.69 -26.03
C HIS A 49 13.55 18.74 -26.06
N ARG A 50 12.26 18.36 -26.06
CA ARG A 50 11.16 19.35 -26.05
C ARG A 50 10.65 19.78 -24.66
N CYS A 51 11.03 19.11 -23.57
CA CYS A 51 10.48 19.41 -22.22
C CYS A 51 11.26 20.46 -21.40
N ARG A 52 12.52 20.77 -21.72
CA ARG A 52 13.28 21.81 -20.98
C ARG A 52 12.99 23.25 -21.45
N HIS A 53 12.64 23.45 -22.72
CA HIS A 53 12.38 24.80 -23.25
C HIS A 53 10.95 25.31 -22.97
N ALA A 54 9.97 24.43 -22.75
CA ALA A 54 8.59 24.83 -22.45
C ALA A 54 8.44 25.34 -21.00
N LEU A 55 9.08 24.67 -20.03
CA LEU A 55 9.01 25.05 -18.62
C LEU A 55 9.79 26.35 -18.32
N SER A 56 10.94 26.53 -18.98
CA SER A 56 11.75 27.75 -18.86
C SER A 56 11.03 28.98 -19.45
N ARG A 57 10.31 28.84 -20.58
CA ARG A 57 9.50 29.94 -21.14
C ARG A 57 8.27 30.25 -20.28
N LEU A 58 7.62 29.24 -19.69
CA LEU A 58 6.48 29.43 -18.79
C LEU A 58 6.88 30.21 -17.52
N LEU A 59 8.01 29.84 -16.90
CA LEU A 59 8.54 30.53 -15.71
C LEU A 59 9.08 31.92 -16.03
N HIS A 60 9.64 32.14 -17.23
CA HIS A 60 10.14 33.45 -17.67
C HIS A 60 9.01 34.44 -17.99
N HIS A 61 7.85 33.96 -18.47
CA HIS A 61 6.69 34.80 -18.75
C HIS A 61 5.90 35.16 -17.48
N LEU A 62 5.80 34.24 -16.51
CA LEU A 62 5.18 34.49 -15.19
C LEU A 62 6.02 35.39 -14.26
N GLY A 63 7.27 35.70 -14.63
CA GLY A 63 8.18 36.56 -13.88
C GLY A 63 8.30 38.00 -14.39
N ARG A 64 7.57 38.38 -15.45
CA ARG A 64 7.66 39.72 -16.06
C ARG A 64 6.29 40.34 -16.34
N HIS A 65 5.56 40.70 -15.28
CA HIS A 65 4.65 41.86 -15.29
C HIS A 65 4.11 42.07 -13.86
N PRO A 66 4.73 42.91 -13.03
CA PRO A 66 3.97 43.68 -12.07
C PRO A 66 3.26 44.81 -12.84
N ASP A 67 2.13 45.27 -12.33
CA ASP A 67 1.33 46.38 -12.83
C ASP A 67 0.28 46.02 -13.91
N HIS A 68 -0.96 46.37 -13.56
CA HIS A 68 -2.24 46.18 -14.25
C HIS A 68 -3.04 44.91 -13.92
N LEU A 69 -3.63 44.91 -12.73
CA LEU A 69 -4.97 44.33 -12.53
C LEU A 69 -5.91 45.44 -12.07
N ASP A 70 -6.59 46.05 -13.02
CA ASP A 70 -7.78 46.85 -12.76
C ASP A 70 -8.77 46.68 -13.92
N GLY A 71 -10.04 46.51 -13.59
CA GLY A 71 -11.16 46.53 -14.55
C GLY A 71 -11.58 45.18 -15.16
N GLY A 72 -12.81 44.77 -14.87
CA GLY A 72 -13.47 43.64 -15.52
C GLY A 72 -14.13 43.97 -16.87
N ALA A 73 -14.37 42.92 -17.68
CA ALA A 73 -15.40 42.81 -18.74
C ALA A 73 -15.20 41.43 -19.41
N GLN A 74 -16.12 40.47 -19.26
CA GLN A 74 -17.18 40.11 -20.20
C GLN A 74 -16.76 39.79 -21.65
N GLY A 75 -16.93 38.51 -22.03
CA GLY A 75 -17.50 38.12 -23.33
C GLY A 75 -16.57 37.66 -24.47
N ALA A 76 -16.60 36.34 -24.76
CA ALA A 76 -16.38 35.64 -26.05
C ALA A 76 -15.05 35.89 -26.82
N GLY A 77 -14.42 34.91 -27.49
CA GLY A 77 -14.77 33.54 -27.84
C GLY A 77 -13.65 32.89 -28.67
N LYS A 78 -13.68 31.56 -28.67
CA LYS A 78 -13.10 30.59 -29.63
C LYS A 78 -11.61 30.65 -30.00
N LEU A 79 -10.91 29.61 -29.56
CA LEU A 79 -10.08 28.79 -30.46
C LEU A 79 -10.46 27.32 -30.25
N ASP A 80 -11.20 26.79 -31.22
CA ASP A 80 -11.58 25.38 -31.33
C ASP A 80 -10.38 24.55 -31.82
N LEU A 81 -10.06 23.48 -31.09
CA LEU A 81 -9.24 22.36 -31.58
C LEU A 81 -9.78 21.05 -30.99
N LEU A 82 -10.73 20.49 -31.74
CA LEU A 82 -11.08 19.09 -31.95
C LEU A 82 -11.10 18.13 -30.73
N ALA A 83 -12.33 17.76 -30.38
CA ALA A 83 -12.87 16.47 -29.95
C ALA A 83 -12.01 15.51 -29.10
N GLY A 84 -12.58 15.20 -27.93
CA GLY A 84 -12.25 14.05 -27.08
C GLY A 84 -12.44 14.44 -25.63
N HIS A 85 -13.52 13.96 -24.98
CA HIS A 85 -13.91 14.30 -23.61
C HIS A 85 -12.70 14.36 -22.66
N ARG A 86 -12.31 15.58 -22.27
CA ARG A 86 -11.24 15.88 -21.32
C ARG A 86 -11.86 16.69 -20.18
N ARG A 87 -11.84 16.16 -18.96
CA ARG A 87 -12.30 16.88 -17.77
C ARG A 87 -11.45 18.14 -17.60
N ARG A 88 -12.10 19.31 -17.42
CA ARG A 88 -11.43 20.54 -16.98
C ARG A 88 -10.99 20.33 -15.53
N LEU A 89 -9.69 20.48 -15.26
CA LEU A 89 -9.18 20.59 -13.91
C LEU A 89 -8.66 22.00 -13.68
N HIS A 90 -9.14 22.58 -12.61
CA HIS A 90 -8.81 23.89 -12.10
C HIS A 90 -7.85 23.66 -10.92
N LEU A 91 -6.57 23.99 -11.07
CA LEU A 91 -5.57 23.81 -10.02
C LEU A 91 -5.28 25.14 -9.33
N PRO A 92 -5.39 25.22 -7.98
CA PRO A 92 -4.92 26.37 -7.24
C PRO A 92 -3.40 26.32 -7.16
N LEU A 93 -2.73 27.31 -7.73
CA LEU A 93 -1.29 27.50 -7.54
C LEU A 93 -1.09 28.46 -6.36
N TYR A 94 -0.46 27.96 -5.30
CA TYR A 94 -0.15 28.78 -4.12
C TYR A 94 1.30 29.27 -4.18
N ARG A 95 1.47 30.60 -4.16
CA ARG A 95 2.74 31.23 -3.80
C ARG A 95 2.59 31.82 -2.39
N PRO A 96 3.57 31.69 -1.49
CA PRO A 96 3.50 32.32 -0.19
C PRO A 96 3.27 33.84 -0.35
N GLY A 97 2.17 34.35 0.20
CA GLY A 97 1.84 35.79 0.19
C GLY A 97 1.00 36.31 -0.99
N ALA A 98 0.48 35.46 -1.89
CA ALA A 98 -0.40 35.91 -2.99
C ALA A 98 -1.70 35.10 -3.10
N VAL A 99 -2.77 35.75 -3.56
CA VAL A 99 -4.11 35.18 -3.77
C VAL A 99 -4.06 34.05 -4.80
N PRO A 100 -4.78 32.93 -4.59
CA PRO A 100 -4.74 31.78 -5.50
C PRO A 100 -5.20 32.17 -6.91
N VAL A 101 -4.39 31.84 -7.92
CA VAL A 101 -4.76 31.94 -9.34
C VAL A 101 -5.14 30.56 -9.85
N LEU A 102 -6.29 30.49 -10.51
CA LEU A 102 -6.81 29.28 -11.18
C LEU A 102 -6.26 29.19 -12.60
N ALA A 103 -5.39 28.22 -12.87
CA ALA A 103 -4.94 27.92 -14.22
C ALA A 103 -5.60 26.64 -14.76
N ALA A 104 -6.05 26.67 -16.01
CA ALA A 104 -6.61 25.50 -16.69
C ALA A 104 -5.48 24.72 -17.40
N VAL A 105 -5.32 23.44 -17.06
CA VAL A 105 -4.33 22.55 -17.69
C VAL A 105 -5.06 21.53 -18.57
N TYR A 106 -4.61 21.38 -19.82
CA TYR A 106 -5.20 20.44 -20.78
C TYR A 106 -4.23 19.31 -21.14
N GLY A 107 -4.72 18.07 -21.20
CA GLY A 107 -4.07 16.98 -21.95
C GLY A 107 -3.17 16.01 -21.19
N LEU A 108 -3.37 15.79 -19.89
CA LEU A 108 -2.63 14.76 -19.14
C LEU A 108 -3.42 13.44 -19.03
N PRO A 109 -2.82 12.27 -19.31
CA PRO A 109 -3.43 10.97 -19.01
C PRO A 109 -3.62 10.77 -17.49
N GLY A 110 -4.73 10.15 -17.09
CA GLY A 110 -5.17 10.06 -15.68
C GLY A 110 -4.15 9.47 -14.69
N HIS A 111 -3.24 8.61 -15.13
CA HIS A 111 -2.18 8.03 -14.30
C HIS A 111 -0.99 8.99 -14.04
N ARG A 112 -0.91 10.14 -14.74
CA ARG A 112 0.14 11.16 -14.53
C ARG A 112 -0.32 12.35 -13.69
N CYS A 113 -1.61 12.46 -13.38
CA CYS A 113 -2.12 13.48 -12.44
C CYS A 113 -1.64 13.21 -11.00
N GLY A 114 -1.52 11.95 -10.58
CA GLY A 114 -1.00 11.58 -9.26
C GLY A 114 0.47 11.96 -9.05
N ARG A 115 1.31 11.88 -10.10
CA ARG A 115 2.74 12.22 -10.01
C ARG A 115 3.02 13.73 -9.94
N ILE A 116 2.10 14.58 -10.40
CA ILE A 116 2.27 16.04 -10.35
C ILE A 116 1.65 16.63 -9.08
N LEU A 117 0.63 16.00 -8.50
CA LEU A 117 0.13 16.36 -7.15
C LEU A 117 1.10 15.97 -6.02
N ALA A 118 1.98 14.99 -6.25
CA ALA A 118 3.02 14.59 -5.30
C ALA A 118 4.20 15.58 -5.20
N VAL A 119 4.24 16.61 -6.05
CA VAL A 119 5.23 17.69 -5.94
C VAL A 119 4.44 18.97 -5.67
N VAL A 120 4.64 19.56 -4.49
CA VAL A 120 4.03 20.82 -4.01
C VAL A 120 2.73 20.69 -3.21
N THR A 121 2.72 19.77 -2.24
CA THR A 121 2.10 20.07 -0.93
C THR A 121 3.08 19.63 0.16
N PRO A 122 3.59 20.53 1.02
CA PRO A 122 4.43 20.10 2.14
C PRO A 122 3.60 19.19 3.05
N LEU A 123 4.15 18.04 3.42
CA LEU A 123 3.54 17.08 4.36
C LEU A 123 3.05 17.81 5.63
N PRO A 124 1.91 17.41 6.22
CA PRO A 124 1.49 17.91 7.53
C PRO A 124 2.65 17.87 8.55
N ARG A 125 2.81 18.93 9.34
CA ARG A 125 3.98 19.12 10.22
C ARG A 125 4.13 17.98 11.24
N ASP A 126 3.03 17.42 11.71
CA ASP A 126 3.03 16.26 12.61
C ASP A 126 3.66 15.02 11.94
N ARG A 127 3.36 14.78 10.67
CA ARG A 127 3.91 13.64 9.91
C ARG A 127 5.39 13.83 9.65
N GLN A 128 5.82 15.05 9.32
CA GLN A 128 7.25 15.37 9.16
C GLN A 128 8.03 15.12 10.46
N LEU A 129 7.49 15.54 11.60
CA LEU A 129 8.13 15.33 12.90
C LEU A 129 8.21 13.85 13.27
N ARG A 130 7.11 13.10 13.09
CA ARG A 130 7.10 11.64 13.33
C ARG A 130 8.08 10.92 12.42
N LEU A 131 8.10 11.25 11.12
CA LEU A 131 9.05 10.66 10.17
C LEU A 131 10.50 10.94 10.57
N ALA A 132 10.82 12.18 10.95
CA ALA A 132 12.16 12.54 11.43
C ALA A 132 12.54 11.79 12.73
N GLN A 133 11.59 11.58 13.65
CA GLN A 133 11.82 10.79 14.86
C GLN A 133 12.11 9.31 14.54
N VAL A 134 11.36 8.72 13.61
CA VAL A 134 11.57 7.33 13.18
C VAL A 134 12.93 7.16 12.49
N LEU A 135 13.30 8.10 11.60
CA LEU A 135 14.61 8.10 10.96
C LEU A 135 15.73 8.31 11.97
N GLY A 136 15.60 9.24 12.92
CA GLY A 136 16.58 9.45 13.99
C GLY A 136 16.78 8.23 14.90
N GLN A 137 15.84 7.28 14.90
CA GLN A 137 15.90 6.01 15.62
C GLN A 137 16.50 4.86 14.78
N TRP A 138 17.10 5.14 13.62
CA TRP A 138 17.66 4.14 12.69
C TRP A 138 18.61 3.12 13.34
N ARG A 139 19.32 3.49 14.42
CA ARG A 139 20.22 2.60 15.17
C ARG A 139 19.48 1.45 15.86
N HIS A 140 18.17 1.58 16.07
CA HIS A 140 17.31 0.54 16.62
C HIS A 140 16.70 -0.36 15.54
N TRP A 141 16.93 -0.07 14.27
CA TRP A 141 16.42 -0.90 13.18
C TRP A 141 17.22 -2.19 13.12
N SER A 142 16.52 -3.31 13.14
CA SER A 142 17.07 -4.67 13.07
C SER A 142 17.50 -4.98 11.64
N CYS A 143 18.64 -4.41 11.24
CA CYS A 143 19.26 -4.57 9.93
C CYS A 143 20.56 -5.37 10.05
N LEU A 144 20.79 -6.29 9.12
CA LEU A 144 22.06 -7.02 9.01
C LEU A 144 22.66 -6.81 7.61
N PRO A 145 23.86 -6.21 7.49
CA PRO A 145 24.63 -5.54 8.56
C PRO A 145 23.89 -4.31 9.11
N ALA A 146 24.28 -3.82 10.30
CA ALA A 146 23.74 -2.57 10.84
C ALA A 146 23.98 -1.40 9.86
N LEU A 147 23.12 -0.39 9.88
CA LEU A 147 23.26 0.79 9.02
C LEU A 147 24.47 1.65 9.45
N GLY A 148 25.13 2.31 8.51
CA GLY A 148 26.26 3.21 8.79
C GLY A 148 25.81 4.63 9.17
N ALA A 149 24.69 5.08 8.59
CA ALA A 149 24.13 6.40 8.78
C ALA A 149 22.59 6.39 8.78
N GLU A 150 22.01 7.55 9.08
CA GLU A 150 20.57 7.78 9.00
C GLU A 150 20.07 7.66 7.54
N PRO A 151 19.02 6.87 7.25
CA PRO A 151 18.44 6.79 5.93
C PRO A 151 17.81 8.10 5.45
N THR A 152 17.84 8.33 4.15
CA THR A 152 17.31 9.53 3.51
C THR A 152 15.99 9.24 2.80
N VAL A 153 15.01 10.13 2.97
CA VAL A 153 13.69 10.03 2.32
C VAL A 153 13.83 10.28 0.83
N GLN A 154 13.36 9.33 0.01
CA GLN A 154 13.35 9.46 -1.45
C GLN A 154 12.02 10.01 -1.97
N GLY A 155 10.93 9.71 -1.28
CA GLY A 155 9.59 10.18 -1.63
C GLY A 155 8.50 9.37 -0.96
N GLU A 156 7.28 9.87 -1.08
CA GLU A 156 6.06 9.16 -0.68
C GLU A 156 5.69 8.13 -1.74
N LEU A 157 5.45 6.88 -1.33
CA LEU A 157 5.03 5.79 -2.23
C LEU A 157 3.52 5.85 -2.48
N SER A 158 2.77 6.08 -1.41
CA SER A 158 1.31 6.19 -1.43
C SER A 158 0.83 6.81 -0.12
N ALA A 159 -0.07 7.78 -0.23
CA ALA A 159 -0.97 8.13 0.88
C ALA A 159 -2.17 7.18 0.78
N GLY A 160 -2.15 6.08 1.55
CA GLY A 160 -3.35 5.27 1.74
C GLY A 160 -4.37 6.02 2.61
N PHE A 161 -5.59 5.49 2.71
CA PHE A 161 -6.61 6.07 3.60
C PHE A 161 -6.19 5.97 5.08
N SER A 162 -5.60 4.84 5.50
CA SER A 162 -5.19 4.57 6.88
C SER A 162 -3.75 4.98 7.19
N ASN A 163 -2.83 4.88 6.22
CA ASN A 163 -1.39 4.97 6.46
C ASN A 163 -0.66 5.81 5.40
N ALA A 164 0.42 6.50 5.82
CA ALA A 164 1.35 7.17 4.92
C ALA A 164 2.65 6.37 4.81
N SER A 165 3.06 6.04 3.58
CA SER A 165 4.22 5.19 3.31
C SER A 165 5.30 5.94 2.55
N TYR A 166 6.53 5.93 3.08
CA TYR A 166 7.69 6.63 2.52
C TYR A 166 8.77 5.65 2.13
N ARG A 167 9.32 5.80 0.92
CA ARG A 167 10.54 5.10 0.53
C ARG A 167 11.74 5.85 1.07
N VAL A 168 12.62 5.13 1.75
CA VAL A 168 13.87 5.67 2.29
C VAL A 168 15.05 4.81 1.85
N THR A 169 16.21 5.43 1.70
CA THR A 169 17.43 4.76 1.23
C THR A 169 18.57 5.05 2.20
N SER A 170 19.28 4.01 2.62
CA SER A 170 20.51 4.13 3.43
C SER A 170 21.69 4.58 2.59
N ASP A 171 22.78 4.96 3.28
CA ASP A 171 24.05 5.34 2.68
C ASP A 171 24.69 4.23 1.83
N ASP A 172 24.49 2.97 2.23
CA ASP A 172 24.93 1.78 1.49
C ASP A 172 23.96 1.33 0.38
N GLY A 173 22.91 2.10 0.10
CA GLY A 173 21.97 1.88 -1.01
C GLY A 173 20.83 0.90 -0.72
N ARG A 174 20.76 0.29 0.47
CA ARG A 174 19.59 -0.50 0.87
C ARG A 174 18.35 0.38 0.98
N GLN A 175 17.20 -0.22 0.70
CA GLN A 175 15.94 0.52 0.62
C GLN A 175 14.92 -0.06 1.59
N PHE A 176 14.14 0.85 2.17
CA PHE A 176 13.14 0.55 3.19
C PHE A 176 11.86 1.32 2.90
N VAL A 177 10.76 0.83 3.47
CA VAL A 177 9.49 1.52 3.56
C VAL A 177 9.24 1.87 5.02
N VAL A 178 9.05 3.17 5.28
CA VAL A 178 8.57 3.67 6.58
C VAL A 178 7.08 3.93 6.45
N ARG A 179 6.26 3.20 7.20
CA ARG A 179 4.82 3.41 7.32
C ARG A 179 4.53 4.17 8.61
N LEU A 180 3.74 5.23 8.50
CA LEU A 180 3.22 5.99 9.64
C LEU A 180 1.69 5.91 9.67
N ASP A 181 1.15 5.66 10.86
CA ASP A 181 -0.28 5.62 11.12
C ASP A 181 -0.93 6.99 10.83
N GLY A 182 -1.94 6.97 9.96
CA GLY A 182 -2.77 8.12 9.62
C GLY A 182 -4.09 8.18 10.39
N VAL A 183 -4.47 7.09 11.06
CA VAL A 183 -5.70 6.94 11.85
C VAL A 183 -5.38 6.34 13.22
N ASP A 184 -6.30 6.49 14.18
CA ASP A 184 -6.17 5.84 15.49
C ASP A 184 -6.47 4.33 15.39
N PRO A 185 -5.47 3.44 15.61
CA PRO A 185 -5.65 2.00 15.48
C PRO A 185 -6.80 1.42 16.33
N ALA A 186 -7.03 1.96 17.52
CA ALA A 186 -8.04 1.44 18.45
C ALA A 186 -9.47 1.60 17.89
N HIS A 187 -9.73 2.73 17.21
CA HIS A 187 -11.02 3.00 16.58
C HIS A 187 -11.33 2.03 15.44
N HIS A 188 -10.30 1.51 14.76
CA HIS A 188 -10.44 0.57 13.64
C HIS A 188 -10.33 -0.90 14.05
N GLY A 189 -10.10 -1.20 15.34
CA GLY A 189 -9.93 -2.57 15.83
C GLY A 189 -8.60 -3.18 15.35
N ILE A 190 -7.60 -2.34 15.13
CA ILE A 190 -6.26 -2.72 14.70
C ILE A 190 -5.40 -2.97 15.94
N SER A 191 -4.66 -4.08 15.95
CA SER A 191 -3.66 -4.38 16.98
C SER A 191 -2.27 -4.35 16.36
N ARG A 192 -1.53 -3.26 16.61
CA ARG A 192 -0.16 -3.11 16.11
C ARG A 192 0.81 -4.17 16.64
N GLN A 193 0.56 -4.68 17.86
CA GLN A 193 1.31 -5.81 18.40
C GLN A 193 1.01 -7.13 17.67
N ALA A 194 -0.26 -7.38 17.33
CA ALA A 194 -0.62 -8.56 16.54
C ALA A 194 -0.02 -8.48 15.14
N GLU A 195 -0.08 -7.30 14.51
CA GLU A 195 0.55 -7.02 13.22
C GLU A 195 2.06 -7.30 13.26
N TRP A 196 2.77 -6.81 14.27
CA TRP A 196 4.21 -7.05 14.41
C TRP A 196 4.55 -8.56 14.49
N HIS A 197 3.82 -9.32 15.30
CA HIS A 197 4.02 -10.78 15.40
C HIS A 197 3.66 -11.52 14.12
N ALA A 198 2.58 -11.11 13.43
CA ALA A 198 2.18 -11.67 12.15
C ALA A 198 3.24 -11.42 11.08
N LEU A 199 3.76 -10.19 10.99
CA LEU A 199 4.80 -9.80 10.05
C LEU A 199 6.08 -10.62 10.22
N HIS A 200 6.51 -10.86 11.46
CA HIS A 200 7.66 -11.73 11.72
C HIS A 200 7.43 -13.16 11.25
N SER A 201 6.30 -13.76 11.63
CA SER A 201 5.95 -15.13 11.24
C SER A 201 5.82 -15.26 9.71
N ALA A 202 5.19 -14.26 9.09
CA ALA A 202 5.03 -14.17 7.65
C ALA A 202 6.38 -14.00 6.94
N PHE A 203 7.29 -13.19 7.47
CA PHE A 203 8.63 -13.01 6.90
C PHE A 203 9.46 -14.30 7.00
N GLU A 204 9.41 -15.01 8.13
CA GLU A 204 10.07 -16.32 8.28
C GLU A 204 9.52 -17.35 7.28
N ALA A 205 8.23 -17.29 6.98
CA ALA A 205 7.61 -18.08 5.91
C ALA A 205 7.87 -17.50 4.50
N GLY A 206 8.54 -16.35 4.38
CA GLY A 206 8.77 -15.65 3.12
C GLY A 206 7.47 -15.20 2.44
N LEU A 207 6.51 -14.67 3.18
CA LEU A 207 5.21 -14.20 2.67
C LEU A 207 5.10 -12.67 2.63
N THR A 208 6.03 -11.96 3.26
CA THR A 208 6.06 -10.49 3.30
C THR A 208 7.49 -9.97 3.32
N ALA A 209 7.66 -8.65 3.28
CA ALA A 209 8.94 -7.98 3.40
C ALA A 209 9.51 -8.13 4.82
N GLN A 210 10.83 -8.11 4.96
CA GLN A 210 11.47 -8.19 6.28
C GLN A 210 11.09 -7.00 7.15
N PRO A 211 10.45 -7.21 8.32
CA PRO A 211 10.25 -6.15 9.30
C PRO A 211 11.59 -5.80 9.98
N CYS A 212 11.90 -4.52 10.06
CA CYS A 212 13.15 -4.00 10.63
C CYS A 212 12.93 -3.26 11.94
N TYR A 213 11.85 -2.50 12.04
CA TYR A 213 11.61 -1.63 13.19
C TYR A 213 10.12 -1.41 13.42
N PHE A 214 9.75 -1.27 14.68
CA PHE A 214 8.38 -1.01 15.09
C PHE A 214 8.38 -0.11 16.33
N ASN A 215 7.59 0.95 16.27
CA ASN A 215 7.37 1.85 17.38
C ASN A 215 5.88 2.24 17.43
N PRO A 216 5.08 1.62 18.32
CA PRO A 216 3.65 1.90 18.41
C PRO A 216 3.34 3.31 18.92
N ASP A 217 4.20 3.90 19.75
CA ASP A 217 3.99 5.27 20.27
C ASP A 217 4.10 6.33 19.17
N LEU A 218 4.93 6.05 18.15
CA LEU A 218 5.03 6.87 16.93
C LEU A 218 4.06 6.44 15.84
N GLY A 219 3.35 5.31 16.03
CA GLY A 219 2.55 4.66 14.99
C GLY A 219 3.40 4.28 13.78
N ALA A 220 4.61 3.76 14.01
CA ALA A 220 5.61 3.56 12.98
C ALA A 220 5.98 2.09 12.78
N LEU A 221 6.08 1.68 11.51
CA LEU A 221 6.59 0.40 11.08
C LEU A 221 7.60 0.61 9.96
N VAL A 222 8.73 -0.11 10.00
CA VAL A 222 9.74 -0.08 8.95
C VAL A 222 10.00 -1.49 8.46
N CYS A 223 9.90 -1.67 7.15
CA CYS A 223 10.23 -2.93 6.46
C CYS A 223 11.23 -2.69 5.34
N HIS A 224 11.89 -3.75 4.89
CA HIS A 224 12.64 -3.71 3.62
C HIS A 224 11.72 -3.35 2.45
N TYR A 225 12.24 -2.61 1.48
CA TYR A 225 11.52 -2.32 0.25
C TYR A 225 11.61 -3.52 -0.71
N LEU A 226 10.46 -3.96 -1.21
CA LEU A 226 10.36 -4.96 -2.28
C LEU A 226 10.19 -4.25 -3.63
N PRO A 227 11.10 -4.44 -4.60
CA PRO A 227 10.92 -3.92 -5.95
C PRO A 227 9.82 -4.70 -6.67
N GLU A 228 8.89 -3.99 -7.29
CA GLU A 228 7.80 -4.59 -8.07
C GLU A 228 8.31 -5.15 -9.40
N ASP A 229 7.83 -6.34 -9.78
CA ASP A 229 8.08 -6.93 -11.09
C ASP A 229 7.26 -6.21 -12.18
N GLU A 230 7.88 -5.87 -13.31
CA GLU A 230 7.22 -5.11 -14.41
C GLU A 230 6.08 -5.88 -15.09
N ASP A 231 6.17 -7.21 -15.14
CA ASP A 231 5.21 -8.12 -15.79
C ASP A 231 4.35 -8.88 -14.76
N SER A 232 3.92 -8.21 -13.70
CA SER A 232 3.07 -8.82 -12.68
C SER A 232 1.70 -9.21 -13.26
N ARG A 233 1.34 -10.48 -13.09
CA ARG A 233 0.00 -10.99 -13.38
C ARG A 233 -0.51 -11.60 -12.10
N ASP A 234 -1.63 -11.09 -11.61
CA ASP A 234 -2.31 -11.58 -10.43
C ASP A 234 -2.90 -12.97 -10.72
N ASP A 235 -2.06 -14.00 -10.54
CA ASP A 235 -2.38 -15.39 -10.82
C ASP A 235 -3.17 -15.98 -9.64
N LEU A 236 -4.37 -16.49 -9.91
CA LEU A 236 -5.28 -16.98 -8.87
C LEU A 236 -4.72 -18.20 -8.13
N GLU A 237 -3.91 -19.00 -8.81
CA GLU A 237 -3.24 -20.14 -8.22
C GLU A 237 -2.19 -19.68 -7.19
N ASP A 238 -1.45 -18.61 -7.49
CA ASP A 238 -0.51 -17.98 -6.54
C ASP A 238 -1.25 -17.30 -5.37
N VAL A 239 -2.37 -16.62 -5.64
CA VAL A 239 -3.21 -16.01 -4.59
C VAL A 239 -3.76 -17.08 -3.65
N ALA A 240 -4.27 -18.19 -4.19
CA ALA A 240 -4.73 -19.34 -3.41
C ALA A 240 -3.60 -19.94 -2.58
N GLN A 241 -2.40 -20.09 -3.16
CA GLN A 241 -1.23 -20.59 -2.44
C GLN A 241 -0.81 -19.64 -1.31
N LEU A 242 -0.80 -18.33 -1.56
CA LEU A 242 -0.49 -17.30 -0.57
C LEU A 242 -1.49 -17.39 0.60
N LEU A 243 -2.79 -17.39 0.33
CA LEU A 243 -3.84 -17.55 1.36
C LEU A 243 -3.64 -18.81 2.21
N ARG A 244 -3.41 -19.97 1.59
CA ARG A 244 -3.17 -21.23 2.32
C ARG A 244 -1.95 -21.12 3.24
N ARG A 245 -0.88 -20.49 2.78
CA ARG A 245 0.36 -20.33 3.56
C ARG A 245 0.17 -19.34 4.70
N ILE A 246 -0.60 -18.26 4.50
CA ILE A 246 -1.00 -17.33 5.57
C ILE A 246 -1.83 -18.08 6.62
N HIS A 247 -2.84 -18.85 6.20
CA HIS A 247 -3.70 -19.61 7.11
C HIS A 247 -2.97 -20.73 7.88
N ALA A 248 -1.78 -21.12 7.44
CA ALA A 248 -0.91 -22.09 8.09
C ALA A 248 0.11 -21.46 9.05
N LEU A 249 0.17 -20.14 9.16
CA LEU A 249 1.05 -19.45 10.10
C LEU A 249 0.64 -19.71 11.56
N PRO A 250 1.57 -19.52 12.53
CA PRO A 250 1.27 -19.67 13.95
C PRO A 250 0.08 -18.80 14.41
N ALA A 251 -0.70 -19.34 15.33
CA ALA A 251 -1.85 -18.64 15.87
C ALA A 251 -1.44 -17.43 16.73
N LEU A 252 -2.26 -16.39 16.71
CA LEU A 252 -2.14 -15.20 17.56
C LEU A 252 -3.27 -15.12 18.58
N HIS A 253 -3.09 -14.31 19.63
CA HIS A 253 -4.16 -14.06 20.60
C HIS A 253 -5.27 -13.16 20.04
N HIS A 254 -4.91 -12.20 19.18
CA HIS A 254 -5.83 -11.24 18.60
C HIS A 254 -6.81 -11.93 17.63
N ARG A 255 -8.09 -11.60 17.76
CA ARG A 255 -9.20 -12.26 17.04
C ARG A 255 -10.07 -11.20 16.38
N LEU A 256 -10.51 -11.49 15.16
CA LEU A 256 -11.52 -10.68 14.49
C LEU A 256 -12.90 -11.05 15.02
N ASP A 257 -13.61 -10.09 15.60
CA ASP A 257 -15.04 -10.20 15.90
C ASP A 257 -15.84 -9.42 14.84
N LEU A 258 -16.39 -10.15 13.87
CA LEU A 258 -17.18 -9.57 12.78
C LEU A 258 -18.47 -8.92 13.29
N GLN A 259 -19.04 -9.42 14.39
CA GLN A 259 -20.24 -8.83 14.99
C GLN A 259 -19.90 -7.50 15.66
N GLU A 260 -18.84 -7.45 16.46
CA GLU A 260 -18.38 -6.21 17.09
C GLU A 260 -18.03 -5.16 16.03
N ARG A 261 -17.29 -5.56 14.98
CA ARG A 261 -16.93 -4.67 13.87
C ARG A 261 -18.18 -4.15 13.13
N THR A 262 -19.16 -5.02 12.88
CA THR A 262 -20.43 -4.62 12.26
C THR A 262 -21.20 -3.62 13.13
N ILE A 263 -21.34 -3.88 14.43
CA ILE A 263 -22.01 -2.97 15.38
C ILE A 263 -21.28 -1.63 15.42
N ARG A 264 -19.95 -1.64 15.45
CA ARG A 264 -19.13 -0.43 15.47
C ARG A 264 -19.38 0.43 14.23
N TYR A 265 -19.31 -0.14 13.03
CA TYR A 265 -19.57 0.65 11.82
C TYR A 265 -21.02 1.12 11.73
N ARG A 266 -22.02 0.29 12.10
CA ARG A 266 -23.44 0.72 12.17
C ARG A 266 -23.65 1.96 13.06
N ARG A 267 -22.85 2.13 14.12
CA ARG A 267 -22.92 3.32 15.01
C ARG A 267 -22.26 4.57 14.42
N HIS A 268 -21.30 4.39 13.50
CA HIS A 268 -20.49 5.48 12.93
C HIS A 268 -20.81 5.74 11.46
N THR A 269 -21.88 5.16 10.91
CA THR A 269 -22.34 5.50 9.56
C THR A 269 -22.73 6.97 9.53
N GLY A 270 -22.06 7.76 8.69
CA GLY A 270 -22.42 9.15 8.44
C GLY A 270 -23.70 9.27 7.60
N THR A 271 -23.92 10.45 7.01
CA THR A 271 -25.00 10.65 6.03
C THR A 271 -24.74 9.84 4.76
N MET A 272 -25.43 8.71 4.63
CA MET A 272 -25.62 7.97 3.38
C MET A 272 -26.94 8.38 2.73
N ASP A 273 -27.11 8.16 1.42
CA ASP A 273 -28.41 8.43 0.81
C ASP A 273 -29.46 7.37 1.17
N SER A 274 -30.72 7.78 1.08
CA SER A 274 -31.86 7.04 1.59
C SER A 274 -32.02 5.64 0.98
N ALA A 275 -31.55 5.42 -0.26
CA ALA A 275 -31.68 4.14 -0.93
C ALA A 275 -30.75 3.08 -0.31
N THR A 276 -29.50 3.45 -0.01
CA THR A 276 -28.56 2.54 0.64
C THR A 276 -28.86 2.30 2.10
N ASP A 277 -29.29 3.35 2.79
CA ASP A 277 -29.76 3.23 4.15
C ASP A 277 -30.95 2.25 4.26
N ALA A 278 -31.91 2.36 3.35
CA ALA A 278 -33.02 1.41 3.25
C ALA A 278 -32.53 -0.01 2.92
N LEU A 279 -31.56 -0.16 1.99
CA LEU A 279 -30.99 -1.46 1.66
C LEU A 279 -30.31 -2.12 2.87
N LEU A 280 -29.40 -1.42 3.55
CA LEU A 280 -28.67 -1.94 4.72
C LEU A 280 -29.61 -2.32 5.86
N ARG A 281 -30.66 -1.53 6.11
CA ARG A 281 -31.72 -1.88 7.06
C ARG A 281 -32.46 -3.15 6.64
N SER A 282 -32.86 -3.25 5.36
CA SER A 282 -33.61 -4.42 4.87
C SER A 282 -32.83 -5.74 4.98
N LEU A 283 -31.50 -5.67 5.00
CA LEU A 283 -30.61 -6.82 5.11
C LEU A 283 -30.17 -7.14 6.55
N THR A 284 -30.50 -6.28 7.53
CA THR A 284 -30.00 -6.40 8.91
C THR A 284 -30.35 -7.76 9.52
N ALA A 285 -31.60 -8.23 9.39
CA ALA A 285 -32.01 -9.52 9.95
C ALA A 285 -31.21 -10.71 9.35
N THR A 286 -30.99 -10.73 8.04
CA THR A 286 -30.20 -11.79 7.37
C THR A 286 -28.74 -11.73 7.78
N VAL A 287 -28.16 -10.53 7.90
CA VAL A 287 -26.78 -10.36 8.37
C VAL A 287 -26.63 -10.82 9.82
N ASP A 288 -27.60 -10.48 10.69
CA ASP A 288 -27.57 -10.85 12.10
C ASP A 288 -27.70 -12.38 12.27
N GLU A 289 -28.49 -13.05 11.43
CA GLU A 289 -28.57 -14.51 11.36
C GLU A 289 -27.23 -15.14 10.95
N VAL A 290 -26.58 -14.62 9.91
CA VAL A 290 -25.26 -15.09 9.46
C VAL A 290 -24.19 -14.85 10.52
N LEU A 291 -24.21 -13.71 11.22
CA LEU A 291 -23.32 -13.43 12.34
C LEU A 291 -23.54 -14.41 13.50
N ALA A 292 -24.80 -14.73 13.83
CA ALA A 292 -25.11 -15.72 14.87
C ALA A 292 -24.58 -17.11 14.49
N TRP A 293 -24.80 -17.56 13.26
CA TRP A 293 -24.26 -18.82 12.75
C TRP A 293 -22.73 -18.83 12.71
N GLN A 294 -22.09 -17.74 12.29
CA GLN A 294 -20.63 -17.64 12.22
C GLN A 294 -19.98 -17.84 13.60
N ARG A 295 -20.64 -17.40 14.68
CA ARG A 295 -20.15 -17.55 16.06
C ARG A 295 -20.19 -18.98 16.58
N THR A 296 -21.00 -19.86 15.98
CA THR A 296 -21.02 -21.28 16.35
C THR A 296 -19.88 -22.07 15.69
N GLN A 297 -19.16 -21.46 14.74
CA GLN A 297 -18.04 -22.08 14.04
C GLN A 297 -16.74 -22.00 14.86
N ASN A 298 -16.00 -23.11 14.90
CA ASN A 298 -14.77 -23.25 15.70
C ASN A 298 -13.48 -23.24 14.86
N ASP A 299 -13.60 -23.25 13.54
CA ASP A 299 -12.44 -23.29 12.66
C ASP A 299 -11.82 -21.90 12.50
N ARG A 300 -10.62 -21.70 13.08
CA ARG A 300 -9.91 -20.43 13.08
C ARG A 300 -8.46 -20.58 12.66
N CYS A 301 -8.01 -19.69 11.79
CA CYS A 301 -6.62 -19.57 11.36
C CYS A 301 -6.20 -18.10 11.38
N LEU A 302 -4.89 -17.83 11.31
CA LEU A 302 -4.43 -16.47 11.06
C LEU A 302 -4.92 -16.04 9.68
N CYS A 303 -5.65 -14.94 9.61
CA CYS A 303 -6.19 -14.37 8.39
C CYS A 303 -5.56 -12.99 8.16
N HIS A 304 -5.39 -12.61 6.89
CA HIS A 304 -4.93 -11.27 6.50
C HIS A 304 -6.04 -10.23 6.68
N ASN A 305 -7.30 -10.63 6.41
CA ASN A 305 -8.54 -9.87 6.45
C ASN A 305 -8.64 -8.69 5.47
N ASP A 306 -7.59 -8.42 4.69
CA ASP A 306 -7.56 -7.34 3.69
C ASP A 306 -6.62 -7.66 2.50
N LEU A 307 -6.54 -8.92 2.08
CA LEU A 307 -5.64 -9.35 1.00
C LEU A 307 -6.20 -8.98 -0.39
N LEU A 308 -6.57 -7.72 -0.61
CA LEU A 308 -7.01 -7.18 -1.91
C LEU A 308 -5.85 -7.12 -2.91
N ALA A 309 -6.13 -6.98 -4.20
CA ALA A 309 -5.11 -6.84 -5.25
C ALA A 309 -4.09 -5.73 -4.95
N ALA A 310 -4.54 -4.63 -4.35
CA ALA A 310 -3.68 -3.52 -3.93
C ALA A 310 -2.68 -3.89 -2.82
N ASN A 311 -2.95 -4.95 -2.05
CA ASN A 311 -2.12 -5.45 -0.96
C ASN A 311 -1.34 -6.71 -1.35
N ARG A 312 -1.22 -6.99 -2.66
CA ARG A 312 -0.42 -8.07 -3.22
C ARG A 312 0.67 -7.49 -4.13
N LEU A 313 1.86 -8.08 -4.07
CA LEU A 313 3.01 -7.61 -4.85
C LEU A 313 3.84 -8.78 -5.37
N TYR A 314 4.07 -8.81 -6.69
CA TYR A 314 5.11 -9.66 -7.26
C TYR A 314 6.46 -8.98 -7.14
N SER A 315 7.44 -9.70 -6.57
CA SER A 315 8.82 -9.24 -6.44
C SER A 315 9.78 -10.42 -6.59
N GLY A 316 10.67 -10.36 -7.57
CA GLY A 316 11.62 -11.44 -7.84
C GLY A 316 10.94 -12.75 -8.23
N GLY A 317 9.82 -12.67 -8.96
CA GLY A 317 9.07 -13.84 -9.45
C GLY A 317 8.19 -14.53 -8.40
N LYS A 318 7.88 -13.85 -7.29
CA LYS A 318 7.07 -14.39 -6.20
C LYS A 318 6.07 -13.37 -5.68
N LEU A 319 4.87 -13.86 -5.34
CA LEU A 319 3.81 -13.07 -4.74
C LEU A 319 4.00 -12.89 -3.21
N TYR A 320 3.90 -11.66 -2.75
CA TYR A 320 3.97 -11.24 -1.35
C TYR A 320 2.67 -10.58 -0.90
N ALA A 321 2.34 -10.74 0.38
CA ALA A 321 1.30 -9.98 1.07
C ALA A 321 1.88 -8.73 1.72
N LEU A 322 1.24 -7.59 1.45
CA LEU A 322 1.53 -6.29 2.04
C LEU A 322 0.42 -5.88 3.01
N ASP A 323 0.69 -4.88 3.85
CA ASP A 323 -0.26 -4.24 4.75
C ASP A 323 -1.05 -5.19 5.68
N TRP A 324 -0.36 -5.68 6.70
CA TRP A 324 -0.87 -6.67 7.65
C TRP A 324 -1.70 -6.07 8.80
N GLU A 325 -2.17 -4.83 8.69
CA GLU A 325 -2.77 -4.11 9.82
C GLU A 325 -4.08 -4.72 10.32
N TYR A 326 -4.81 -5.40 9.43
CA TYR A 326 -6.06 -6.08 9.78
C TYR A 326 -5.89 -7.55 10.14
N CYS A 327 -4.66 -8.06 10.21
CA CYS A 327 -4.44 -9.48 10.48
C CYS A 327 -4.96 -9.88 11.87
N ALA A 328 -5.63 -11.03 11.93
CA ALA A 328 -6.20 -11.55 13.16
C ALA A 328 -6.59 -13.02 12.99
N MET A 329 -6.80 -13.72 14.12
CA MET A 329 -7.42 -15.04 14.09
C MET A 329 -8.89 -14.90 13.67
N GLY A 330 -9.25 -15.57 12.58
CA GLY A 330 -10.57 -15.49 11.95
C GLY A 330 -10.88 -16.74 11.14
N SER A 331 -11.90 -16.66 10.30
CA SER A 331 -12.26 -17.74 9.38
C SER A 331 -11.62 -17.51 8.03
N ARG A 332 -10.98 -18.56 7.48
CA ARG A 332 -10.44 -18.58 6.11
C ARG A 332 -11.46 -18.13 5.05
N TRP A 333 -12.74 -18.37 5.31
CA TRP A 333 -13.82 -18.03 4.40
C TRP A 333 -14.03 -16.51 4.30
N PHE A 334 -13.66 -15.76 5.35
CA PHE A 334 -13.67 -14.31 5.29
C PHE A 334 -12.54 -13.79 4.38
N ASP A 335 -11.32 -14.33 4.49
CA ASP A 335 -10.20 -13.99 3.59
C ASP A 335 -10.51 -14.35 2.13
N LEU A 336 -11.08 -15.52 1.88
CA LEU A 336 -11.54 -15.91 0.54
C LEU A 336 -12.63 -14.97 0.03
N ALA A 337 -13.56 -14.55 0.89
CA ALA A 337 -14.59 -13.58 0.55
C ALA A 337 -14.01 -12.20 0.24
N VAL A 338 -13.00 -11.75 0.99
CA VAL A 338 -12.28 -10.49 0.73
C VAL A 338 -11.69 -10.49 -0.68
N VAL A 339 -10.99 -11.56 -1.08
CA VAL A 339 -10.44 -11.66 -2.45
C VAL A 339 -11.55 -11.74 -3.49
N CYS A 340 -12.50 -12.67 -3.33
CA CYS A 340 -13.55 -12.88 -4.33
C CYS A 340 -14.41 -11.64 -4.56
N CYS A 341 -14.80 -10.95 -3.47
CA CYS A 341 -15.65 -9.78 -3.55
C CYS A 341 -14.86 -8.50 -3.81
N GLY A 342 -13.78 -8.29 -3.07
CA GLY A 342 -12.99 -7.06 -3.15
C GLY A 342 -12.32 -6.87 -4.51
N ASP A 343 -11.81 -7.96 -5.11
CA ASP A 343 -11.22 -7.93 -6.46
C ASP A 343 -12.27 -8.15 -7.56
N GLU A 344 -13.55 -8.24 -7.19
CA GLU A 344 -14.69 -8.41 -8.10
C GLU A 344 -14.53 -9.60 -9.08
N LEU A 345 -14.05 -10.74 -8.55
CA LEU A 345 -13.79 -11.93 -9.37
C LEU A 345 -15.07 -12.43 -10.08
N ALA A 346 -14.93 -12.78 -11.35
CA ALA A 346 -15.96 -13.48 -12.10
C ALA A 346 -16.26 -14.86 -11.48
N PRO A 347 -17.48 -15.41 -11.64
CA PRO A 347 -17.85 -16.69 -11.04
C PRO A 347 -16.89 -17.85 -11.35
N GLU A 348 -16.37 -17.92 -12.58
CA GLU A 348 -15.43 -18.95 -13.00
C GLU A 348 -14.09 -18.81 -12.27
N ASN A 349 -13.65 -17.57 -12.01
CA ASN A 349 -12.44 -17.29 -11.25
C ASN A 349 -12.62 -17.57 -9.76
N VAL A 350 -13.82 -17.37 -9.20
CA VAL A 350 -14.15 -17.79 -7.84
C VAL A 350 -14.03 -19.31 -7.70
N GLU A 351 -14.59 -20.07 -8.63
CA GLU A 351 -14.47 -21.54 -8.63
C GLU A 351 -13.01 -22.00 -8.78
N ARG A 352 -12.22 -21.34 -9.63
CA ARG A 352 -10.77 -21.61 -9.77
C ARG A 352 -10.00 -21.31 -8.48
N LEU A 353 -10.23 -20.16 -7.85
CA LEU A 353 -9.60 -19.80 -6.58
C LEU A 353 -9.94 -20.83 -5.50
N LEU A 354 -11.22 -21.22 -5.38
CA LEU A 354 -11.65 -22.24 -4.43
C LEU A 354 -11.02 -23.59 -4.71
N TYR A 355 -10.99 -24.04 -5.96
CA TYR A 355 -10.35 -25.29 -6.35
C TYR A 355 -8.88 -25.31 -5.93
N SER A 356 -8.14 -24.25 -6.26
CA SER A 356 -6.73 -24.10 -5.94
C SER A 356 -6.48 -23.97 -4.44
N TYR A 357 -7.36 -23.29 -3.71
CA TYR A 357 -7.23 -23.14 -2.25
C TYR A 357 -7.56 -24.44 -1.50
N LEU A 358 -8.66 -25.12 -1.88
CA LEU A 358 -9.12 -26.35 -1.23
C LEU A 358 -8.33 -27.59 -1.67
N GLN A 359 -7.62 -27.51 -2.80
CA GLN A 359 -6.92 -28.65 -3.45
C GLN A 359 -7.88 -29.79 -3.82
N ARG A 360 -9.14 -29.45 -4.08
CA ARG A 360 -10.21 -30.33 -4.56
C ARG A 360 -11.31 -29.49 -5.18
N ALA A 361 -12.21 -30.10 -5.94
CA ALA A 361 -13.42 -29.44 -6.40
C ALA A 361 -14.24 -28.90 -5.21
N PRO A 362 -14.71 -27.64 -5.24
CA PRO A 362 -15.57 -27.10 -4.19
C PRO A 362 -16.93 -27.82 -4.20
N GLU A 363 -17.41 -28.15 -3.01
CA GLU A 363 -18.70 -28.80 -2.77
C GLU A 363 -19.80 -27.75 -2.55
N SER A 364 -21.05 -28.18 -2.39
CA SER A 364 -22.16 -27.26 -2.09
C SER A 364 -21.94 -26.51 -0.78
N GLY A 365 -21.44 -27.21 0.25
CA GLY A 365 -21.13 -26.62 1.55
C GLY A 365 -20.09 -25.50 1.46
N ASP A 366 -19.00 -25.70 0.72
CA ASP A 366 -17.96 -24.67 0.52
C ASP A 366 -18.55 -23.39 -0.10
N ARG A 367 -19.45 -23.53 -1.07
CA ARG A 367 -20.12 -22.40 -1.72
C ARG A 367 -21.09 -21.70 -0.78
N GLN A 368 -21.77 -22.43 0.10
CA GLN A 368 -22.61 -21.85 1.15
C GLN A 368 -21.77 -21.07 2.17
N TYR A 369 -20.62 -21.62 2.60
CA TYR A 369 -19.67 -20.93 3.48
C TYR A 369 -19.19 -19.62 2.82
N LEU A 370 -18.68 -19.70 1.60
CA LEU A 370 -18.22 -18.51 0.87
C LEU A 370 -19.35 -17.48 0.71
N ALA A 371 -20.58 -17.91 0.39
CA ALA A 371 -21.71 -16.99 0.24
C ALA A 371 -22.05 -16.26 1.54
N ALA A 372 -22.07 -16.98 2.67
CA ALA A 372 -22.31 -16.41 4.00
C ALA A 372 -21.26 -15.34 4.35
N TYR A 373 -19.96 -15.66 4.19
CA TYR A 373 -18.89 -14.70 4.48
C TYR A 373 -18.79 -13.57 3.45
N SER A 374 -19.19 -13.80 2.20
CA SER A 374 -19.29 -12.76 1.17
C SER A 374 -20.36 -11.72 1.52
N LEU A 375 -21.49 -12.16 2.07
CA LEU A 375 -22.51 -11.24 2.59
C LEU A 375 -21.96 -10.40 3.74
N LEU A 376 -21.26 -11.02 4.70
CA LEU A 376 -20.63 -10.28 5.81
C LEU A 376 -19.60 -9.26 5.31
N TYR A 377 -18.72 -9.66 4.39
CA TYR A 377 -17.72 -8.77 3.79
C TYR A 377 -18.38 -7.59 3.09
N ARG A 378 -19.30 -7.83 2.15
CA ARG A 378 -19.98 -6.76 1.40
C ARG A 378 -20.76 -5.81 2.31
N TYR A 379 -21.37 -6.34 3.36
CA TYR A 379 -22.10 -5.52 4.32
C TYR A 379 -21.16 -4.63 5.14
N ILE A 380 -20.05 -5.18 5.64
CA ILE A 380 -19.03 -4.40 6.37
C ILE A 380 -18.36 -3.37 5.46
N GLU A 381 -18.05 -3.75 4.21
CA GLU A 381 -17.49 -2.85 3.19
C GLU A 381 -18.40 -1.63 2.97
N MET A 382 -19.71 -1.86 2.78
CA MET A 382 -20.68 -0.79 2.62
C MET A 382 -20.78 0.13 3.84
N LEU A 383 -20.77 -0.46 5.04
CA LEU A 383 -20.76 0.33 6.29
C LEU A 383 -19.48 1.14 6.46
N TRP A 384 -18.33 0.58 6.06
CA TRP A 384 -17.04 1.26 6.09
C TRP A 384 -17.04 2.47 5.16
N TYR A 385 -17.42 2.31 3.88
CA TYR A 385 -17.52 3.43 2.95
C TYR A 385 -18.45 4.54 3.45
N ALA A 386 -19.58 4.17 4.05
CA ALA A 386 -20.52 5.12 4.64
C ALA A 386 -19.95 5.87 5.86
N ALA A 387 -18.99 5.28 6.57
CA ALA A 387 -18.34 5.89 7.72
C ALA A 387 -17.11 6.74 7.32
N THR A 388 -16.35 6.34 6.30
CA THR A 388 -15.04 6.93 5.98
C THR A 388 -15.01 7.77 4.70
N SER A 389 -15.99 7.63 3.80
CA SER A 389 -16.01 8.29 2.50
C SER A 389 -17.43 8.62 2.03
N PRO A 390 -18.25 9.34 2.83
CA PRO A 390 -19.66 9.60 2.50
C PRO A 390 -19.85 10.39 1.19
N GLU A 391 -18.87 11.19 0.79
CA GLU A 391 -18.90 11.98 -0.46
C GLU A 391 -18.48 11.18 -1.70
N ASN A 392 -17.76 10.07 -1.50
CA ASN A 392 -17.28 9.21 -2.57
C ASN A 392 -18.35 8.15 -2.84
N MET A 393 -19.23 8.43 -3.81
CA MET A 393 -20.41 7.61 -4.17
C MET A 393 -20.07 6.19 -4.72
N GLU A 394 -18.85 5.68 -4.52
CA GLU A 394 -18.39 4.35 -4.95
C GLU A 394 -19.29 3.22 -4.41
N TRP A 395 -19.85 3.41 -3.22
CA TRP A 395 -20.77 2.44 -2.61
C TRP A 395 -22.03 2.20 -3.46
N ARG A 396 -22.45 3.14 -4.33
CA ARG A 396 -23.64 2.97 -5.19
C ARG A 396 -23.47 1.82 -6.18
N ASN A 397 -22.25 1.63 -6.68
CA ASN A 397 -21.93 0.54 -7.60
C ASN A 397 -21.89 -0.81 -6.87
N LYS A 398 -21.62 -0.81 -5.56
CA LYS A 398 -21.51 -2.03 -4.73
C LYS A 398 -22.84 -2.51 -4.14
N SER A 399 -23.87 -1.65 -4.14
CA SER A 399 -25.21 -1.97 -3.61
C SER A 399 -25.89 -3.13 -4.34
N GLY A 400 -25.67 -3.25 -5.65
CA GLY A 400 -26.16 -4.38 -6.45
C GLY A 400 -25.53 -5.70 -6.03
N ALA A 401 -24.20 -5.72 -5.88
CA ALA A 401 -23.46 -6.91 -5.45
C ALA A 401 -23.86 -7.36 -4.03
N LEU A 402 -24.10 -6.42 -3.11
CA LEU A 402 -24.63 -6.73 -1.77
C LEU A 402 -26.01 -7.39 -1.83
N ARG A 403 -26.91 -6.91 -2.71
CA ARG A 403 -28.23 -7.54 -2.89
C ARG A 403 -28.10 -8.97 -3.41
N THR A 404 -27.29 -9.17 -4.44
CA THR A 404 -27.07 -10.50 -5.04
C THR A 404 -26.47 -11.49 -4.04
N THR A 405 -25.52 -11.06 -3.20
CA THR A 405 -24.95 -11.93 -2.15
C THR A 405 -25.98 -12.28 -1.08
N ALA A 406 -26.82 -11.33 -0.66
CA ALA A 406 -27.90 -11.60 0.28
C ALA A 406 -28.96 -12.56 -0.28
N GLU A 407 -29.37 -12.39 -1.54
CA GLU A 407 -30.30 -13.30 -2.23
C GLU A 407 -29.73 -14.71 -2.35
N ARG A 408 -28.41 -14.84 -2.61
CA ARG A 408 -27.73 -16.14 -2.66
C ARG A 408 -27.76 -16.85 -1.31
N VAL A 409 -27.50 -16.14 -0.21
CA VAL A 409 -27.60 -16.71 1.15
C VAL A 409 -29.03 -17.16 1.45
N LYS A 410 -30.04 -16.33 1.14
CA LYS A 410 -31.45 -16.69 1.33
C LYS A 410 -31.89 -17.90 0.51
N SER A 411 -31.37 -18.03 -0.72
CA SER A 411 -31.73 -19.11 -1.63
C SER A 411 -31.04 -20.43 -1.29
N ASN A 412 -29.76 -20.37 -0.91
CA ASN A 412 -28.94 -21.55 -0.66
C ASN A 412 -29.00 -22.03 0.79
N GLY A 413 -29.48 -21.19 1.71
CA GLY A 413 -29.40 -21.45 3.15
C GLY A 413 -27.98 -21.28 3.70
N LEU A 414 -27.88 -21.32 5.02
CA LEU A 414 -26.60 -21.40 5.71
C LEU A 414 -26.06 -22.84 5.68
N PRO A 415 -24.72 -23.03 5.68
CA PRO A 415 -24.10 -24.35 5.75
C PRO A 415 -24.49 -25.18 6.97
#